data_AF-E7BJ54-F1
#
_entry.id   AF-E7BJ54-F1
#
_cell.length_a   1.000
_cell.length_b   1.000
_cell.length_c   1.000
_cell.angle_alpha   90.00
_cell.angle_beta   90.00
_cell.angle_gamma   90.00
#
_symmetry.space_group_name_H-M   'P 1'
#
loop_
_entity.id
_entity.type
_entity.pdbx_description
1 polymer ?
#
loop_
_entity_poly.entity_id
_entity_poly.type
_entity_poly.pdbx_seq_one_letter_code
_entity_poly.pdbx_strand_id
1 'polypeptide(L)'
;DKGYYIKPTVFSNVKDDMLIANDEIFGPVQTILKYKDLDEVIRRANSSPYGLAAGVFTHNIDTANTLTRALRVGTVWINCFDTFDAAIPFGGYKMSGHGREKGIYSLQNYLQVKAV
;
A
#
# COMPACT_ATOMS: atom_id res chain seq x y z
N ASP A 1 1.65 37.23 -5.57
CA ASP A 1 1.94 35.79 -5.40
C ASP A 1 0.85 34.92 -5.99
N LYS A 2 1.19 33.77 -6.60
CA LYS A 2 0.25 32.76 -7.13
C LYS A 2 0.63 31.38 -6.56
N GLY A 3 -0.35 30.55 -6.22
CA GLY A 3 -0.12 29.20 -5.67
C GLY A 3 0.08 28.10 -6.72
N TYR A 4 0.63 26.96 -6.30
CA TYR A 4 0.92 25.78 -7.14
C TYR A 4 -0.26 24.79 -7.20
N TYR A 5 -1.39 25.22 -7.75
CA TYR A 5 -2.60 24.41 -7.77
C TYR A 5 -2.64 23.45 -8.97
N ILE A 6 -2.98 22.18 -8.71
CA ILE A 6 -3.19 21.14 -9.71
C ILE A 6 -4.61 20.58 -9.55
N LYS A 7 -5.30 20.31 -10.66
CA LYS A 7 -6.65 19.75 -10.63
C LYS A 7 -6.61 18.25 -10.25
N PRO A 8 -7.59 17.76 -9.47
CA PRO A 8 -7.82 16.33 -9.33
C PRO A 8 -8.00 15.67 -10.71
N THR A 9 -7.27 14.58 -10.95
CA THR A 9 -7.20 13.94 -12.27
C THR A 9 -7.47 12.44 -12.15
N VAL A 10 -8.34 11.91 -13.00
CA VAL A 10 -8.67 10.47 -13.03
C VAL A 10 -8.36 9.92 -14.40
N PHE A 11 -7.52 8.87 -14.46
CA PHE A 11 -7.25 8.09 -15.66
C PHE A 11 -8.02 6.77 -15.63
N SER A 12 -8.73 6.48 -16.72
CA SER A 12 -9.35 5.19 -16.99
C SER A 12 -8.66 4.48 -18.15
N ASN A 13 -8.96 3.19 -18.36
CA ASN A 13 -8.34 2.35 -19.39
C ASN A 13 -6.80 2.27 -19.29
N VAL A 14 -6.29 2.38 -18.07
CA VAL A 14 -4.86 2.26 -17.76
C VAL A 14 -4.44 0.80 -17.86
N LYS A 15 -3.26 0.55 -18.43
CA LYS A 15 -2.61 -0.76 -18.51
C LYS A 15 -1.45 -0.85 -17.53
N ASP A 16 -1.15 -2.06 -17.08
CA ASP A 16 -0.13 -2.30 -16.04
C ASP A 16 1.28 -1.89 -16.46
N ASP A 17 1.58 -1.75 -17.75
CA ASP A 17 2.88 -1.36 -18.31
C ASP A 17 3.04 0.16 -18.48
N MET A 18 2.00 0.94 -18.22
CA MET A 18 2.06 2.40 -18.31
C MET A 18 2.81 2.99 -17.11
N LEU A 19 3.62 4.03 -17.34
CA LEU A 19 4.35 4.73 -16.27
C LEU A 19 3.42 5.25 -15.18
N ILE A 20 2.25 5.80 -15.54
CA ILE A 20 1.24 6.28 -14.59
C ILE A 20 0.65 5.19 -13.68
N ALA A 21 0.84 3.90 -14.01
CA ALA A 21 0.45 2.77 -13.18
C ALA A 21 1.58 2.23 -12.30
N ASN A 22 2.83 2.56 -12.62
CA ASN A 22 4.02 1.99 -11.97
C ASN A 22 4.74 2.97 -11.07
N ASP A 23 4.83 4.24 -11.47
CA ASP A 23 5.64 5.25 -10.80
C ASP A 23 4.78 6.09 -9.84
N GLU A 24 5.35 6.44 -8.70
CA GLU A 24 4.69 7.29 -7.71
C GLU A 24 4.61 8.75 -8.22
N ILE A 25 3.39 9.22 -8.48
CA ILE A 25 3.13 10.58 -8.97
C ILE A 25 3.18 11.61 -7.82
N PHE A 26 2.79 11.21 -6.60
CA PHE A 26 2.74 12.08 -5.41
C PHE A 26 1.86 13.34 -5.55
N GLY A 27 0.81 13.26 -6.38
CA GLY A 27 -0.14 14.33 -6.65
C GLY A 27 -1.59 13.83 -6.68
N PRO A 28 -2.58 14.71 -6.95
CA PRO A 28 -3.99 14.37 -6.91
C PRO A 28 -4.43 13.61 -8.18
N VAL A 29 -3.81 12.46 -8.45
CA VAL A 29 -3.99 11.65 -9.66
C VAL A 29 -4.37 10.22 -9.28
N GLN A 30 -5.52 9.74 -9.77
CA GLN A 30 -6.00 8.37 -9.57
C GLN A 30 -6.03 7.61 -10.89
N THR A 31 -5.48 6.41 -10.91
CA THR A 31 -5.66 5.44 -12.01
C THR A 31 -6.70 4.39 -11.65
N ILE A 32 -7.60 4.07 -12.58
CA ILE A 32 -8.62 3.03 -12.40
C ILE A 32 -8.35 1.88 -13.38
N LEU A 33 -8.15 0.69 -12.82
CA LEU A 33 -7.87 -0.53 -13.56
C LEU A 33 -8.93 -1.58 -13.21
N LYS A 34 -9.45 -2.29 -14.23
CA LYS A 34 -10.42 -3.38 -14.06
C LYS A 34 -9.69 -4.70 -13.93
N TYR A 35 -10.21 -5.61 -13.10
CA TYR A 35 -9.74 -7.00 -12.97
C TYR A 35 -10.95 -7.95 -13.02
N LYS A 36 -10.72 -9.24 -13.24
CA LYS A 36 -11.76 -10.26 -13.39
C LYS A 36 -11.89 -11.18 -12.18
N ASP A 37 -10.77 -11.55 -11.56
CA ASP A 37 -10.75 -12.51 -10.46
C ASP A 37 -9.66 -12.19 -9.41
N LEU A 38 -9.70 -12.91 -8.29
CA LEU A 38 -8.80 -12.67 -7.17
C LEU A 38 -7.34 -13.00 -7.49
N ASP A 39 -7.09 -14.06 -8.25
CA ASP A 39 -5.72 -14.44 -8.62
C ASP A 39 -5.08 -13.38 -9.53
N GLU A 40 -5.86 -12.85 -10.48
CA GLU A 40 -5.46 -11.76 -11.34
C GLU A 40 -5.09 -10.51 -10.52
N VAL A 41 -5.97 -10.05 -9.62
CA VAL A 41 -5.74 -8.82 -8.86
C VAL A 41 -4.59 -8.98 -7.86
N ILE A 42 -4.43 -10.16 -7.25
CA ILE A 42 -3.29 -10.45 -6.36
C ILE A 42 -1.98 -10.37 -7.15
N ARG A 43 -1.92 -11.00 -8.33
CA ARG A 43 -0.72 -10.97 -9.18
C ARG A 43 -0.39 -9.55 -9.59
N ARG A 44 -1.38 -8.78 -10.05
CA ARG A 44 -1.20 -7.40 -10.51
C ARG A 44 -0.81 -6.45 -9.38
N ALA A 45 -1.50 -6.49 -8.24
CA ALA A 45 -1.17 -5.67 -7.08
C ALA A 45 0.24 -5.95 -6.54
N ASN A 46 0.69 -7.21 -6.61
CA ASN A 46 2.04 -7.59 -6.20
C ASN A 46 3.13 -7.31 -7.26
N SER A 47 2.75 -7.04 -8.52
CA SER A 47 3.64 -6.72 -9.64
C SER A 47 4.10 -5.26 -9.63
N SER A 48 4.43 -4.75 -8.45
CA SER A 48 5.02 -3.43 -8.23
C SER A 48 6.37 -3.58 -7.51
N PRO A 49 7.38 -2.73 -7.79
CA PRO A 49 8.57 -2.67 -6.97
C PRO A 49 8.29 -2.17 -5.54
N TYR A 50 7.13 -1.53 -5.34
CA TYR A 50 6.67 -0.99 -4.07
C TYR A 50 5.80 -2.00 -3.29
N GLY A 51 5.60 -1.69 -2.01
CA GLY A 51 4.81 -2.51 -1.09
C GLY A 51 4.54 -1.79 0.23
N LEU A 52 4.06 -0.55 0.20
CA LEU A 52 3.83 0.21 1.42
C LEU A 52 2.52 -0.19 2.11
N ALA A 53 1.39 0.02 1.43
CA ALA A 53 0.06 -0.30 1.97
C ALA A 53 -0.91 -0.72 0.85
N ALA A 54 -2.02 -1.34 1.23
CA ALA A 54 -3.13 -1.68 0.35
C ALA A 54 -4.47 -1.52 1.06
N GLY A 55 -5.53 -1.31 0.27
CA GLY A 55 -6.92 -1.27 0.73
C GLY A 55 -7.75 -2.34 0.05
N VAL A 56 -8.59 -3.01 0.81
CA VAL A 56 -9.48 -4.07 0.35
C VAL A 56 -10.91 -3.70 0.75
N PHE A 57 -11.80 -3.58 -0.24
CA PHE A 57 -13.20 -3.27 -0.02
C PHE A 57 -14.06 -4.47 -0.43
N THR A 58 -14.62 -5.18 0.55
CA THR A 58 -15.45 -6.36 0.34
C THR A 58 -16.31 -6.67 1.57
N HIS A 59 -17.49 -7.26 1.35
CA HIS A 59 -18.34 -7.82 2.41
C HIS A 59 -18.08 -9.31 2.66
N ASN A 60 -17.27 -9.97 1.81
CA ASN A 60 -16.96 -11.38 1.93
C ASN A 60 -15.69 -11.59 2.77
N ILE A 61 -15.83 -12.30 3.90
CA ILE A 61 -14.74 -12.53 4.84
C ILE A 61 -13.61 -13.40 4.27
N ASP A 62 -13.94 -14.39 3.43
CA ASP A 62 -12.94 -15.25 2.80
C ASP A 62 -12.07 -14.46 1.82
N THR A 63 -12.69 -13.54 1.08
CA THR A 63 -12.01 -12.60 0.18
C THR A 63 -11.09 -11.68 0.96
N ALA A 64 -11.58 -11.10 2.07
CA ALA A 64 -10.78 -10.23 2.92
C ALA A 64 -9.55 -10.96 3.50
N ASN A 65 -9.74 -12.16 4.03
CA ASN A 65 -8.66 -12.98 4.59
C ASN A 65 -7.66 -13.43 3.51
N THR A 66 -8.15 -13.82 2.33
CA THR A 66 -7.32 -14.23 1.19
C THR A 66 -6.42 -13.09 0.74
N LEU A 67 -7.01 -11.92 0.47
CA LEU A 67 -6.26 -10.75 0.00
C LEU A 67 -5.27 -10.24 1.05
N THR A 68 -5.67 -10.17 2.31
CA THR A 68 -4.79 -9.68 3.39
C THR A 68 -3.53 -10.52 3.54
N ARG A 69 -3.60 -11.83 3.29
CA ARG A 69 -2.44 -12.74 3.36
C ARG A 69 -1.61 -12.74 2.08
N ALA A 70 -2.24 -12.49 0.94
CA ALA A 70 -1.60 -12.61 -0.38
C ALA A 70 -0.88 -11.31 -0.82
N LEU A 71 -1.34 -10.15 -0.36
CA LEU A 71 -0.76 -8.85 -0.70
C LEU A 71 0.57 -8.63 0.04
N ARG A 72 1.62 -8.31 -0.71
CA ARG A 72 3.00 -8.10 -0.22
C ARG A 72 3.22 -6.65 0.14
N VAL A 73 2.52 -6.17 1.16
CA VAL A 73 2.57 -4.79 1.66
C VAL A 73 2.72 -4.76 3.17
N GLY A 74 3.14 -3.60 3.68
CA GLY A 74 3.31 -3.34 5.12
C GLY A 74 2.01 -3.34 5.91
N THR A 75 0.96 -2.77 5.33
CA THR A 75 -0.34 -2.56 5.97
C THR A 75 -1.46 -2.85 5.00
N VAL A 76 -2.48 -3.58 5.44
CA VAL A 76 -3.71 -3.82 4.67
C VAL A 76 -4.89 -3.29 5.48
N TRP A 77 -5.66 -2.39 4.88
CA TRP A 77 -6.91 -1.90 5.44
C TRP A 77 -8.10 -2.61 4.80
N ILE A 78 -9.06 -3.08 5.61
CA ILE A 78 -10.28 -3.73 5.13
C ILE A 78 -11.46 -2.78 5.38
N ASN A 79 -12.16 -2.38 4.32
CA ASN A 79 -13.31 -1.48 4.34
C ASN A 79 -13.05 -0.10 4.99
N CYS A 80 -11.78 0.31 5.03
CA CYS A 80 -11.30 1.64 5.37
C CYS A 80 -10.01 1.92 4.58
N PHE A 81 -9.49 3.15 4.65
CA PHE A 81 -8.24 3.51 4.00
C PHE A 81 -7.58 4.65 4.77
N ASP A 82 -6.24 4.65 4.81
CA ASP A 82 -5.44 5.71 5.45
C ASP A 82 -5.70 5.88 6.96
N THR A 83 -6.06 4.77 7.64
CA THR A 83 -6.30 4.75 9.08
C THR A 83 -5.04 4.35 9.83
N PHE A 84 -4.57 5.19 10.77
CA PHE A 84 -3.38 4.92 11.57
C PHE A 84 -3.68 4.92 13.06
N ASP A 85 -2.84 4.21 13.80
CA ASP A 85 -2.80 4.21 15.26
C ASP A 85 -1.34 4.21 15.72
N ALA A 86 -1.04 4.86 16.85
CA ALA A 86 0.32 4.93 17.39
C ALA A 86 0.84 3.56 17.86
N ALA A 87 -0.04 2.63 18.22
CA ALA A 87 0.29 1.28 18.67
C ALA A 87 0.47 0.28 17.51
N ILE A 88 -0.04 0.59 16.31
CA ILE A 88 0.03 -0.30 15.15
C ILE A 88 1.28 0.02 14.32
N PRO A 89 2.18 -0.94 14.05
CA PRO A 89 3.38 -0.70 13.26
C PRO A 89 3.05 -0.32 11.81
N PHE A 90 3.85 0.56 11.24
CA PHE A 90 3.77 0.97 9.84
C PHE A 90 5.15 0.92 9.18
N GLY A 91 5.22 0.48 7.93
CA GLY A 91 6.47 0.41 7.18
C GLY A 91 6.37 -0.57 6.03
N GLY A 92 7.12 -0.30 4.96
CA GLY A 92 6.94 -1.00 3.68
C GLY A 92 7.60 -2.37 3.57
N TYR A 93 7.29 -3.00 2.44
CA TYR A 93 7.99 -4.13 1.84
C TYR A 93 8.75 -3.63 0.59
N LYS A 94 9.70 -4.44 0.11
CA LYS A 94 10.43 -4.20 -1.15
C LYS A 94 11.10 -2.81 -1.16
N MET A 95 10.92 -2.02 -2.22
CA MET A 95 11.51 -0.69 -2.34
C MET A 95 10.79 0.38 -1.49
N SER A 96 9.66 0.03 -0.83
CA SER A 96 8.97 0.94 0.09
C SER A 96 9.61 1.01 1.49
N GLY A 97 10.73 0.32 1.70
CA GLY A 97 11.56 0.48 2.90
C GLY A 97 11.82 -0.81 3.68
N HIS A 98 12.57 -0.65 4.77
CA HIS A 98 12.94 -1.72 5.70
C HIS A 98 12.72 -1.26 7.14
N GLY A 99 12.44 -2.20 8.05
CA GLY A 99 12.07 -1.89 9.43
C GLY A 99 10.61 -1.46 9.58
N ARG A 100 10.25 -1.01 10.77
CA ARG A 100 8.90 -0.50 11.11
C ARG A 100 9.00 0.72 12.00
N GLU A 101 8.13 1.68 11.79
CA GLU A 101 7.85 2.79 12.70
C GLU A 101 6.52 2.54 13.42
N LYS A 102 6.24 3.31 14.48
CA LYS A 102 5.11 3.12 15.40
C LYS A 102 5.13 1.78 16.12
N GLY A 103 4.20 1.61 17.07
CA GLY A 103 4.10 0.43 17.91
C GLY A 103 5.38 0.07 18.65
N ILE A 104 5.37 -1.09 19.30
CA ILE A 104 6.55 -1.59 20.03
C ILE A 104 7.73 -1.92 19.08
N TYR A 105 7.42 -2.27 17.83
CA TYR A 105 8.42 -2.64 16.81
C TYR A 105 9.39 -1.50 16.51
N SER A 106 8.92 -0.25 16.53
CA SER A 106 9.78 0.91 16.30
C SER A 106 10.92 1.06 17.33
N LEU A 107 10.71 0.62 18.58
CA LEU A 107 11.72 0.72 19.62
C LEU A 107 12.95 -0.12 19.29
N GLN A 108 12.78 -1.25 18.60
CA GLN A 108 13.89 -2.14 18.23
C GLN A 108 14.91 -1.45 17.33
N ASN A 109 14.51 -0.43 16.57
CA ASN A 109 15.43 0.35 15.73
C ASN A 109 16.40 1.21 16.55
N TYR A 110 16.13 1.43 17.84
CA TYR A 110 16.89 2.33 18.72
C TYR A 110 17.51 1.63 19.93
N LEU A 111 17.35 0.30 20.05
CA LEU A 111 17.85 -0.50 21.16
C LEU A 111 19.04 -1.37 20.73
N GLN A 112 19.97 -1.61 21.64
CA GLN A 112 21.09 -2.53 21.44
C GLN A 112 21.02 -3.69 22.43
N VAL A 113 20.96 -4.92 21.92
CA VAL A 113 20.94 -6.13 22.74
C VAL A 113 22.37 -6.52 23.15
N LYS A 114 22.57 -6.84 24.43
CA LYS A 114 23.86 -7.29 24.99
C LYS A 114 23.65 -8.59 25.78
N ALA A 115 24.37 -9.65 25.41
CA ALA A 115 24.48 -10.87 26.22
C ALA A 115 25.57 -10.70 27.28
N VAL A 116 25.36 -11.28 28.47
CA VAL A 116 26.31 -11.31 29.61
C VAL A 116 26.69 -12.74 29.91
#